data_AF-A0A7W7V8S5-F1
#
_entry.id   AF-A0A7W7V8S5-F1
#
_cell.length_a   1.000
_cell.length_b   1.000
_cell.length_c   1.000
_cell.angle_alpha   90.00
_cell.angle_beta   90.00
_cell.angle_gamma   90.00
#
_symmetry.space_group_name_H-M   'P 1'
#
loop_
_entity.id
_entity.type
_entity.pdbx_description
1 polymer ?
#
loop_
_entity_poly.entity_id
_entity_poly.type
_entity_poly.pdbx_seq_one_letter_code
_entity_poly.pdbx_strand_id
1 'polypeptide(L)'
;MSHKRIPKRKAAIVAGSVVALGAAAILLPNANASQDGASDDAAAAPKTLKATDASDLASRLAGLLGDAFAGSYYDGDKQQLVVNVVPGDDNNVIVQAEKAGAAVREVDNSMTELAAGAQTLKAKATIPGTSWAVDPRTNRILVTADSTVTGDKWERLESTVRSLGSGMATIRKSAGTFKTFASGGDAVFAGGSRCSLGFNVTAGDGSPAFLTAGHCALAGDQWSDSQGGQPVATVDQAVFPGAGDFALVRYDDPATRAPSEVNLGDRTVAIARAAEATVGQEVFRMGSTTGLADGQVLGLNATVNYPEGTVTGLIQTDVCAEPGDSGGSMFTRDGLAVGLTSGGSGDCTSGGETFFQPVTTALEAVGATLGAGGAGAGDAGAGDQAGGEEAGAGAEAGGQGTGGDQAGGEEAGAGAGQDAEEGSGLTHTR
;
A
#
# COMPACT_ATOMS: atom_id res chain seq x y z
N MET A 1 50.70 -52.31 -26.34
CA MET A 1 51.16 -53.54 -25.65
C MET A 1 50.39 -53.64 -24.34
N SER A 2 49.41 -54.53 -24.26
CA SER A 2 49.54 -55.86 -23.62
C SER A 2 49.70 -55.72 -22.10
N HIS A 3 48.60 -55.73 -21.34
CA HIS A 3 47.98 -56.90 -20.66
C HIS A 3 48.25 -56.83 -19.14
N LYS A 4 47.18 -56.74 -18.31
CA LYS A 4 46.53 -57.87 -17.61
C LYS A 4 47.43 -58.34 -16.43
N ARG A 5 46.97 -58.44 -15.18
CA ARG A 5 45.97 -59.41 -14.72
C ARG A 5 45.57 -59.15 -13.25
N ILE A 6 44.28 -59.33 -12.98
CA ILE A 6 43.72 -59.74 -11.68
C ILE A 6 44.08 -61.21 -11.43
N PRO A 7 44.19 -61.65 -10.16
CA PRO A 7 43.71 -62.96 -9.78
C PRO A 7 42.63 -62.89 -8.69
N LYS A 8 41.54 -63.62 -8.97
CA LYS A 8 40.50 -64.05 -8.02
C LYS A 8 41.00 -65.29 -7.27
N ARG A 9 40.56 -65.46 -6.01
CA ARG A 9 40.19 -66.73 -5.31
C ARG A 9 39.78 -66.35 -3.87
N LYS A 10 38.49 -66.39 -3.50
CA LYS A 10 37.61 -67.53 -3.12
C LYS A 10 37.95 -68.19 -1.77
N ALA A 11 36.94 -68.10 -0.88
CA ALA A 11 36.56 -69.02 0.22
C ALA A 11 37.52 -69.09 1.43
N ALA A 12 37.09 -69.26 2.69
CA ALA A 12 35.88 -69.86 3.21
C ALA A 12 35.71 -69.52 4.73
N ILE A 13 34.46 -69.53 5.22
CA ILE A 13 33.96 -70.09 6.51
C ILE A 13 34.57 -69.56 7.83
N VAL A 14 33.72 -69.05 8.73
CA VAL A 14 33.35 -69.68 10.03
C VAL A 14 32.18 -68.90 10.64
N ALA A 15 31.23 -69.67 11.17
CA ALA A 15 29.95 -69.26 11.72
C ALA A 15 30.06 -68.70 13.17
N GLY A 16 29.06 -67.89 13.52
CA GLY A 16 28.37 -67.95 14.81
C GLY A 16 28.98 -67.16 15.96
N SER A 17 28.34 -66.03 16.32
CA SER A 17 28.25 -65.56 17.71
C SER A 17 27.09 -64.57 17.87
N VAL A 18 26.15 -65.00 18.71
CA VAL A 18 25.05 -64.31 19.39
C VAL A 18 25.29 -62.80 19.64
N VAL A 19 24.29 -61.96 19.29
CA VAL A 19 24.15 -60.63 19.93
C VAL A 19 22.74 -60.49 20.49
N ALA A 20 22.73 -60.29 21.79
CA ALA A 20 21.58 -60.20 22.66
C ALA A 20 20.75 -58.93 22.45
N LEU A 21 19.43 -59.07 22.65
CA LEU A 21 18.47 -58.00 22.85
C LEU A 21 18.86 -57.16 24.09
N GLY A 22 19.29 -55.93 23.86
CA GLY A 22 19.46 -54.92 24.91
C GLY A 22 18.29 -53.95 24.90
N ALA A 23 17.31 -54.17 25.77
CA ALA A 23 16.29 -53.18 26.10
C ALA A 23 16.94 -52.09 26.98
N ALA A 24 17.02 -50.86 26.45
CA ALA A 24 17.39 -49.69 27.25
C ALA A 24 16.11 -48.99 27.72
N ALA A 25 15.76 -49.22 28.98
CA ALA A 25 14.75 -48.46 29.70
C ALA A 25 15.34 -47.08 30.05
N ILE A 26 14.75 -46.01 29.50
CA ILE A 26 15.01 -44.64 29.95
C ILE A 26 13.93 -44.31 30.99
N LEU A 27 14.37 -44.19 32.25
CA LEU A 27 13.60 -43.62 33.34
C LEU A 27 13.71 -42.10 33.30
N LEU A 28 12.58 -41.40 33.23
CA LEU A 28 12.43 -40.04 33.75
C LEU A 28 11.20 -40.02 34.68
N PRO A 29 11.30 -39.45 35.88
CA PRO A 29 10.19 -39.35 36.80
C PRO A 29 9.40 -38.08 36.48
N ASN A 30 8.11 -38.22 36.20
CA ASN A 30 7.09 -37.27 36.64
C ASN A 30 5.76 -38.01 36.72
N ALA A 31 5.40 -38.32 37.96
CA ALA A 31 4.10 -38.83 38.33
C ALA A 31 3.04 -37.74 38.12
N ASN A 32 2.04 -38.04 37.31
CA ASN A 32 0.65 -37.66 37.55
C ASN A 32 -0.21 -38.83 37.08
N ALA A 33 -0.42 -39.77 37.99
CA ALA A 33 -1.47 -40.76 37.86
C ALA A 33 -2.77 -40.13 38.35
N SER A 34 -3.70 -39.81 37.44
CA SER A 34 -5.11 -40.09 37.71
C SER A 34 -5.45 -41.31 36.88
N GLN A 35 -5.59 -42.45 37.56
CA GLN A 35 -6.30 -43.57 37.00
C GLN A 35 -7.76 -43.16 36.88
N ASP A 36 -8.25 -43.00 35.67
CA ASP A 36 -9.63 -43.32 35.35
C ASP A 36 -9.58 -44.32 34.19
N GLY A 37 -10.04 -45.53 34.47
CA GLY A 37 -10.21 -46.56 33.46
C GLY A 37 -11.24 -46.08 32.45
N ALA A 38 -10.79 -45.82 31.23
CA ALA A 38 -11.64 -45.73 30.06
C ALA A 38 -11.06 -46.70 29.04
N SER A 39 -11.91 -47.63 28.61
CA SER A 39 -11.77 -48.45 27.41
C SER A 39 -11.09 -47.71 26.25
N ASP A 40 -10.14 -48.38 25.58
CA ASP A 40 -9.30 -47.91 24.47
C ASP A 40 -10.04 -47.45 23.18
N ASP A 41 -11.34 -47.13 23.24
CA ASP A 41 -12.19 -46.78 22.09
C ASP A 41 -13.03 -45.49 22.27
N ALA A 42 -12.80 -44.68 23.31
CA ALA A 42 -13.44 -43.36 23.42
C ALA A 42 -12.59 -42.29 22.71
N ALA A 43 -13.11 -41.70 21.63
CA ALA A 43 -12.49 -40.57 20.94
C ALA A 43 -12.12 -39.47 21.96
N ALA A 44 -10.83 -39.16 22.07
CA ALA A 44 -10.35 -38.15 23.01
C ALA A 44 -10.94 -36.78 22.64
N ALA A 45 -11.46 -36.05 23.63
CA ALA A 45 -12.02 -34.73 23.39
C ALA A 45 -10.95 -33.78 22.76
N PRO A 46 -11.34 -32.88 21.83
CA PRO A 46 -10.40 -31.96 21.20
C PRO A 46 -9.68 -31.07 22.23
N LYS A 47 -8.39 -30.85 22.02
CA LYS A 47 -7.54 -30.08 22.94
C LYS A 47 -7.68 -28.59 22.68
N THR A 48 -7.69 -27.80 23.76
CA THR A 48 -7.52 -26.35 23.69
C THR A 48 -6.06 -25.98 23.45
N LEU A 49 -5.78 -25.08 22.51
CA LEU A 49 -4.44 -24.72 22.05
C LEU A 49 -4.34 -23.20 21.82
N LYS A 50 -3.13 -22.63 21.84
CA LYS A 50 -2.92 -21.27 21.32
C LYS A 50 -3.00 -21.29 19.80
N ALA A 51 -3.34 -20.16 19.19
CA ALA A 51 -3.43 -20.03 17.73
C ALA A 51 -2.12 -20.42 17.01
N THR A 52 -0.96 -20.09 17.59
CA THR A 52 0.36 -20.49 17.05
C THR A 52 0.55 -22.01 17.06
N ASP A 53 0.22 -22.66 18.18
CA ASP A 53 0.38 -24.10 18.33
C ASP A 53 -0.60 -24.88 17.44
N ALA A 54 -1.78 -24.29 17.18
CA ALA A 54 -2.77 -24.83 16.25
C ALA A 54 -2.26 -24.85 14.80
N SER A 55 -1.53 -23.82 14.35
CA SER A 55 -0.91 -23.78 13.02
C SER A 55 0.16 -24.85 12.84
N ASP A 56 1.00 -25.07 13.85
CA ASP A 56 2.02 -26.14 13.84
C ASP A 56 1.38 -27.53 13.78
N LEU A 57 0.33 -27.75 14.58
CA LEU A 57 -0.42 -28.99 14.59
C LEU A 57 -1.13 -29.24 13.25
N ALA A 58 -1.74 -28.20 12.66
CA ALA A 58 -2.38 -28.26 11.35
C ALA A 58 -1.40 -28.72 10.26
N SER A 59 -0.18 -28.17 10.25
CA SER A 59 0.85 -28.52 9.27
C SER A 59 1.29 -29.98 9.39
N ARG A 60 1.46 -30.48 10.62
CA ARG A 60 1.78 -31.90 10.86
C ARG A 60 0.64 -32.82 10.41
N LEU A 61 -0.60 -32.46 10.74
CA LEU A 61 -1.78 -33.24 10.37
C LEU A 61 -2.01 -33.23 8.86
N ALA A 62 -1.77 -32.12 8.16
CA ALA A 62 -1.82 -32.09 6.70
C ALA A 62 -0.85 -33.11 6.08
N GLY A 63 0.39 -33.21 6.58
CA GLY A 63 1.36 -34.20 6.11
C GLY A 63 1.00 -35.65 6.45
N LEU A 64 0.41 -35.88 7.63
CA LEU A 64 0.03 -37.21 8.09
C LEU A 64 -1.23 -37.76 7.39
N LEU A 65 -2.21 -36.88 7.14
CA LEU A 65 -3.50 -37.25 6.56
C LEU A 65 -3.48 -37.29 5.03
N GLY A 66 -2.49 -36.63 4.40
CA GLY A 66 -2.32 -36.65 2.95
C GLY A 66 -3.59 -36.20 2.22
N ASP A 67 -4.04 -37.00 1.26
CA ASP A 67 -5.20 -36.67 0.41
C ASP A 67 -6.53 -36.57 1.18
N ALA A 68 -6.61 -37.15 2.38
CA ALA A 68 -7.80 -37.02 3.23
C ALA A 68 -7.91 -35.62 3.85
N PHE A 69 -6.83 -34.83 3.90
CA PHE A 69 -6.86 -33.49 4.47
C PHE A 69 -7.58 -32.49 3.54
N ALA A 70 -8.62 -31.83 4.06
CA ALA A 70 -9.47 -30.88 3.34
C ALA A 70 -9.38 -29.43 3.89
N GLY A 71 -8.22 -29.09 4.46
CA GLY A 71 -7.97 -27.81 5.11
C GLY A 71 -8.23 -27.82 6.61
N SER A 72 -7.91 -26.71 7.27
CA SER A 72 -8.13 -26.56 8.71
C SER A 72 -8.35 -25.10 9.09
N TYR A 73 -8.96 -24.85 10.24
CA TYR A 73 -9.10 -23.51 10.80
C TYR A 73 -9.03 -23.55 12.32
N TYR A 74 -8.63 -22.42 12.91
CA TYR A 74 -8.68 -22.21 14.35
C TYR A 74 -10.05 -21.63 14.74
N ASP A 75 -10.75 -22.32 15.64
CA ASP A 75 -11.95 -21.84 16.32
C ASP A 75 -11.49 -21.02 17.54
N GLY A 76 -11.60 -19.70 17.44
CA GLY A 76 -11.15 -18.79 18.49
C GLY A 76 -11.98 -18.85 19.77
N ASP A 77 -13.28 -19.15 19.65
CA ASP A 77 -14.19 -19.22 20.78
C ASP A 77 -13.94 -20.48 21.61
N LYS A 78 -13.62 -21.59 20.93
CA LYS A 78 -13.28 -22.87 21.59
C LYS A 78 -11.80 -23.05 21.84
N GLN A 79 -10.96 -22.17 21.30
CA GLN A 79 -9.50 -22.29 21.28
C GLN A 79 -9.02 -23.64 20.71
N GLN A 80 -9.68 -24.13 19.66
CA GLN A 80 -9.47 -25.48 19.11
C GLN A 80 -9.04 -25.42 17.65
N LEU A 81 -8.18 -26.37 17.25
CA LEU A 81 -7.94 -26.63 15.84
C LEU A 81 -9.06 -27.51 15.29
N VAL A 82 -9.75 -27.05 14.25
CA VAL A 82 -10.69 -27.86 13.47
C VAL A 82 -10.00 -28.29 12.18
N VAL A 83 -9.92 -29.60 11.95
CA VAL A 83 -9.38 -30.20 10.74
C VAL A 83 -10.53 -30.75 9.91
N ASN A 84 -10.62 -30.29 8.67
CA ASN A 84 -11.54 -30.88 7.72
C ASN A 84 -10.91 -32.13 7.11
N VAL A 85 -11.69 -33.19 6.99
CA VAL A 85 -11.30 -34.42 6.30
C VAL A 85 -12.35 -34.79 5.26
N VAL A 86 -11.92 -35.35 4.14
CA VAL A 86 -12.86 -35.99 3.21
C VAL A 86 -13.12 -37.41 3.71
N PRO A 87 -14.39 -37.83 3.87
CA PRO A 87 -14.71 -39.19 4.25
C PRO A 87 -14.23 -40.16 3.15
N GLY A 88 -13.64 -41.28 3.57
CA GLY A 88 -13.18 -42.36 2.70
C GLY A 88 -13.35 -43.72 3.38
N ASP A 89 -12.95 -44.80 2.72
CA ASP A 89 -13.15 -46.18 3.22
C ASP A 89 -12.29 -46.51 4.47
N ASP A 90 -11.27 -45.70 4.77
CA ASP A 90 -10.35 -45.88 5.90
C ASP A 90 -10.63 -44.89 7.05
N ASN A 91 -11.48 -45.29 8.01
CA ASN A 91 -11.78 -44.53 9.25
C ASN A 91 -10.58 -44.22 10.16
N ASN A 92 -9.36 -44.68 9.82
CA ASN A 92 -8.15 -44.48 10.60
C ASN A 92 -7.66 -43.01 10.59
N VAL A 93 -7.97 -42.24 9.54
CA VAL A 93 -7.54 -40.82 9.44
C VAL A 93 -8.23 -39.90 10.45
N ILE A 94 -9.51 -40.13 10.74
CA ILE A 94 -10.28 -39.39 11.75
C ILE A 94 -9.68 -39.65 13.14
N VAL A 95 -9.46 -40.92 13.47
CA VAL A 95 -8.89 -41.35 14.75
C VAL A 95 -7.49 -40.76 14.96
N GLN A 96 -6.67 -40.68 13.92
CA GLN A 96 -5.33 -40.07 14.00
C GLN A 96 -5.40 -38.57 14.32
N ALA A 97 -6.30 -37.83 13.67
CA ALA A 97 -6.47 -36.40 13.91
C ALA A 97 -7.07 -36.10 15.30
N GLU A 98 -8.03 -36.90 15.75
CA GLU A 98 -8.61 -36.81 17.10
C GLU A 98 -7.57 -37.14 18.18
N LYS A 99 -6.77 -38.22 18.01
CA LYS A 99 -5.66 -38.56 18.92
C LYS A 99 -4.62 -37.44 19.01
N ALA A 100 -4.38 -36.74 17.90
CA ALA A 100 -3.50 -35.58 17.87
C ALA A 100 -4.10 -34.35 18.59
N GLY A 101 -5.40 -34.38 18.93
CA GLY A 101 -6.10 -33.36 19.69
C GLY A 101 -6.87 -32.35 18.83
N ALA A 102 -7.05 -32.60 17.54
CA ALA A 102 -7.88 -31.77 16.67
C ALA A 102 -9.36 -32.16 16.76
N ALA A 103 -10.25 -31.18 16.61
CA ALA A 103 -11.64 -31.45 16.29
C ALA A 103 -11.74 -31.80 14.81
N VAL A 104 -12.30 -32.96 14.48
CA VAL A 104 -12.43 -33.39 13.09
C VAL A 104 -13.81 -33.03 12.57
N ARG A 105 -13.85 -32.55 11.33
CA ARG A 105 -15.10 -32.31 10.60
C ARG A 105 -15.01 -32.94 9.22
N GLU A 106 -15.95 -33.81 8.91
CA GLU A 106 -16.07 -34.34 7.56
C GLU A 106 -16.63 -33.28 6.61
N VAL A 107 -16.08 -33.20 5.40
CA VAL A 107 -16.47 -32.23 4.38
C VAL A 107 -16.45 -32.85 2.99
N ASP A 108 -17.18 -32.24 2.05
CA ASP A 108 -17.43 -32.80 0.72
C ASP A 108 -16.28 -32.55 -0.26
N ASN A 109 -15.62 -31.38 -0.20
CA ASN A 109 -14.59 -31.00 -1.16
C ASN A 109 -13.19 -31.28 -0.62
N SER A 110 -12.42 -32.07 -1.35
CA SER A 110 -10.98 -32.25 -1.15
C SER A 110 -10.19 -30.97 -1.52
N MET A 111 -8.95 -30.86 -1.01
CA MET A 111 -8.05 -29.78 -1.44
C MET A 111 -7.76 -29.83 -2.94
N THR A 112 -7.75 -31.01 -3.54
CA THR A 112 -7.55 -31.21 -4.99
C THR A 112 -8.72 -30.65 -5.80
N GLU A 113 -9.96 -30.89 -5.38
CA GLU A 113 -11.15 -30.35 -6.04
C GLU A 113 -11.26 -28.83 -5.88
N LEU A 114 -10.96 -28.31 -4.68
CA LEU A 114 -10.90 -26.86 -4.42
C LEU A 114 -9.82 -26.19 -5.28
N ALA A 115 -8.66 -26.83 -5.46
CA ALA A 115 -7.61 -26.34 -6.36
C ALA A 115 -8.06 -26.35 -7.83
N ALA A 116 -8.77 -27.40 -8.28
CA ALA A 116 -9.32 -27.46 -9.63
C ALA A 116 -10.39 -26.37 -9.88
N GLY A 117 -11.23 -26.09 -8.89
CA GLY A 117 -12.17 -24.97 -8.92
C GLY A 117 -11.47 -23.62 -9.04
N ALA A 118 -10.39 -23.40 -8.26
CA ALA A 118 -9.58 -22.19 -8.34
C ALA A 118 -8.88 -22.02 -9.71
N GLN A 119 -8.45 -23.12 -10.35
CA GLN A 119 -7.90 -23.07 -11.70
C GLN A 119 -8.95 -22.70 -12.76
N THR A 120 -10.18 -23.15 -12.59
CA THR A 120 -11.29 -22.74 -13.46
C THR A 120 -11.60 -21.25 -13.31
N LEU A 121 -11.61 -20.71 -12.08
CA LEU A 121 -11.74 -19.28 -11.82
C LEU A 121 -10.59 -18.50 -12.46
N LYS A 122 -9.34 -18.96 -12.31
CA LYS A 122 -8.18 -18.36 -12.98
C LYS A 122 -8.35 -18.31 -14.50
N ALA A 123 -8.79 -19.40 -15.12
CA ALA A 123 -8.92 -19.49 -16.57
C ALA A 123 -10.07 -18.64 -17.13
N LYS A 124 -11.19 -18.51 -16.40
CA LYS A 124 -12.44 -17.94 -16.93
C LYS A 124 -12.85 -16.61 -16.28
N ALA A 125 -12.40 -16.33 -15.08
CA ALA A 125 -12.86 -15.22 -14.24
C ALA A 125 -11.70 -14.40 -13.64
N THR A 126 -10.52 -14.37 -14.28
CA THR A 126 -9.49 -13.35 -13.99
C THR A 126 -9.97 -12.00 -14.51
N ILE A 127 -10.78 -11.34 -13.71
CA ILE A 127 -11.38 -10.03 -13.98
C ILE A 127 -10.77 -9.05 -12.97
N PRO A 128 -10.25 -7.89 -13.38
CA PRO A 128 -9.80 -6.86 -12.44
C PRO A 128 -10.88 -6.55 -11.39
N GLY A 129 -10.48 -6.49 -10.12
CA GLY A 129 -11.41 -6.33 -8.99
C GLY A 129 -11.99 -7.64 -8.42
N THR A 130 -11.44 -8.80 -8.79
CA THR A 130 -11.84 -10.11 -8.22
C THR A 130 -10.70 -10.78 -7.45
N SER A 131 -11.07 -11.57 -6.44
CA SER A 131 -10.17 -12.45 -5.70
C SER A 131 -10.89 -13.73 -5.30
N TRP A 132 -10.14 -14.78 -5.02
CA TRP A 132 -10.70 -16.02 -4.47
C TRP A 132 -9.73 -16.68 -3.50
N ALA A 133 -10.29 -17.27 -2.45
CA ALA A 133 -9.54 -18.01 -1.44
C ALA A 133 -10.32 -19.27 -1.03
N VAL A 134 -9.61 -20.32 -0.62
CA VAL A 134 -10.26 -21.46 0.04
C VAL A 134 -10.69 -21.03 1.44
N ASP A 135 -11.97 -21.15 1.73
CA ASP A 135 -12.53 -20.97 3.06
C ASP A 135 -12.71 -22.35 3.73
N PRO A 136 -11.80 -22.76 4.62
CA PRO A 136 -11.91 -24.02 5.33
C PRO A 136 -13.12 -24.06 6.28
N ARG A 137 -13.74 -22.93 6.67
CA ARG A 137 -14.94 -22.97 7.53
C ARG A 137 -16.17 -23.43 6.76
N THR A 138 -16.32 -23.03 5.51
CA THR A 138 -17.42 -23.47 4.65
C THR A 138 -17.05 -24.65 3.75
N ASN A 139 -15.76 -25.00 3.67
CA ASN A 139 -15.19 -25.97 2.72
C ASN A 139 -15.54 -25.60 1.25
N ARG A 140 -15.43 -24.31 0.93
CA ARG A 140 -15.72 -23.75 -0.40
C ARG A 140 -14.67 -22.73 -0.79
N ILE A 141 -14.65 -22.35 -2.05
CA ILE A 141 -13.94 -21.17 -2.52
C ILE A 141 -14.79 -19.93 -2.24
N LEU A 142 -14.27 -18.98 -1.47
CA LEU A 142 -14.87 -17.66 -1.32
C LEU A 142 -14.35 -16.75 -2.42
N VAL A 143 -15.20 -16.44 -3.39
CA VAL A 143 -14.96 -15.45 -4.45
C VAL A 143 -15.45 -14.10 -3.95
N THR A 144 -14.57 -13.10 -3.97
CA THR A 144 -14.91 -11.71 -3.64
C THR A 144 -14.75 -10.85 -4.89
N ALA A 145 -15.77 -10.07 -5.21
CA ALA A 145 -15.72 -9.04 -6.24
C ALA A 145 -15.87 -7.67 -5.60
N ASP A 146 -15.05 -6.73 -6.02
CA ASP A 146 -15.06 -5.36 -5.56
C ASP A 146 -16.18 -4.53 -6.23
N SER A 147 -16.30 -3.24 -5.88
CA SER A 147 -17.34 -2.36 -6.41
C SER A 147 -17.26 -2.11 -7.92
N THR A 148 -16.11 -2.32 -8.56
CA THR A 148 -15.90 -2.09 -10.00
C THR A 148 -16.40 -3.22 -10.89
N VAL A 149 -16.63 -4.41 -10.31
CA VAL A 149 -17.13 -5.59 -11.03
C VAL A 149 -18.65 -5.48 -11.21
N THR A 150 -19.06 -4.91 -12.34
CA THR A 150 -20.46 -4.64 -12.71
C THR A 150 -20.78 -5.10 -14.15
N GLY A 151 -22.06 -5.11 -14.53
CA GLY A 151 -22.52 -5.46 -15.88
C GLY A 151 -22.00 -6.82 -16.36
N ASP A 152 -21.54 -6.89 -17.61
CA ASP A 152 -21.00 -8.11 -18.24
C ASP A 152 -19.89 -8.78 -17.43
N LYS A 153 -19.06 -8.00 -16.71
CA LYS A 153 -18.01 -8.55 -15.84
C LYS A 153 -18.63 -9.32 -14.67
N TRP A 154 -19.69 -8.77 -14.07
CA TRP A 154 -20.43 -9.43 -13.00
C TRP A 154 -21.12 -10.71 -13.51
N GLU A 155 -21.81 -10.64 -14.65
CA GLU A 155 -22.49 -11.79 -15.24
C GLU A 155 -21.52 -12.94 -15.57
N ARG A 156 -20.35 -12.60 -16.13
CA ARG A 156 -19.28 -13.57 -16.41
C ARG A 156 -18.77 -14.23 -15.13
N LEU A 157 -18.54 -13.45 -14.07
CA LEU A 157 -18.09 -13.97 -12.78
C LEU A 157 -19.13 -14.91 -12.17
N GLU A 158 -20.39 -14.50 -12.13
CA GLU A 158 -21.51 -15.29 -11.62
C GLU A 158 -21.70 -16.60 -12.40
N SER A 159 -21.64 -16.54 -13.73
CA SER A 159 -21.74 -17.71 -14.61
C SER A 159 -20.60 -18.69 -14.36
N THR A 160 -19.37 -18.19 -14.20
CA THR A 160 -18.21 -19.02 -13.88
C THR A 160 -18.37 -19.72 -12.53
N VAL A 161 -18.76 -18.98 -11.48
CA VAL A 161 -19.01 -19.54 -10.14
C VAL A 161 -20.12 -20.60 -10.20
N ARG A 162 -21.21 -20.34 -10.92
CA ARG A 162 -22.32 -21.29 -11.10
C ARG A 162 -21.88 -22.57 -11.81
N SER A 163 -20.95 -22.48 -12.77
CA SER A 163 -20.42 -23.63 -13.51
C SER A 163 -19.59 -24.59 -12.66
N LEU A 164 -19.12 -24.16 -11.48
CA LEU A 164 -18.39 -25.00 -10.52
C LEU A 164 -19.31 -25.88 -9.67
N GLY A 165 -20.63 -25.63 -9.68
CA GLY A 165 -21.60 -26.28 -8.81
C GLY A 165 -21.81 -25.54 -7.49
N SER A 166 -23.01 -25.66 -6.90
CA SER A 166 -23.43 -24.91 -5.70
C SER A 166 -22.64 -25.25 -4.42
N GLY A 167 -21.93 -26.37 -4.42
CA GLY A 167 -21.10 -26.82 -3.31
C GLY A 167 -19.64 -26.37 -3.37
N MET A 168 -19.16 -25.80 -4.49
CA MET A 168 -17.73 -25.55 -4.72
C MET A 168 -17.30 -24.12 -4.38
N ALA A 169 -18.11 -23.12 -4.75
CA ALA A 169 -17.76 -21.72 -4.60
C ALA A 169 -18.95 -20.86 -4.17
N THR A 170 -18.67 -19.81 -3.40
CA THR A 170 -19.61 -18.75 -3.05
C THR A 170 -19.07 -17.42 -3.53
N ILE A 171 -19.97 -16.49 -3.90
CA ILE A 171 -19.61 -15.16 -4.36
C ILE A 171 -20.14 -14.11 -3.39
N ARG A 172 -19.32 -13.10 -3.08
CA ARG A 172 -19.74 -11.91 -2.31
C ARG A 172 -19.24 -10.64 -2.96
N LYS A 173 -19.96 -9.53 -2.73
CA LYS A 173 -19.48 -8.18 -3.05
C LYS A 173 -18.76 -7.56 -1.86
N SER A 174 -17.65 -6.89 -2.15
CA SER A 174 -17.04 -5.89 -1.27
C SER A 174 -17.60 -4.51 -1.59
N ALA A 175 -17.62 -3.62 -0.61
CA ALA A 175 -18.14 -2.26 -0.78
C ALA A 175 -17.15 -1.30 -1.46
N GLY A 176 -15.82 -1.56 -1.35
CA GLY A 176 -14.77 -0.75 -1.97
C GLY A 176 -14.01 -1.49 -3.07
N THR A 177 -13.04 -0.82 -3.70
CA THR A 177 -12.22 -1.33 -4.81
C THR A 177 -10.93 -2.00 -4.32
N PHE A 178 -10.52 -3.09 -4.95
CA PHE A 178 -9.20 -3.70 -4.72
C PHE A 178 -8.10 -2.85 -5.34
N LYS A 179 -7.11 -2.50 -4.54
CA LYS A 179 -5.96 -1.70 -4.95
C LYS A 179 -4.75 -2.07 -4.11
N THR A 180 -3.59 -1.84 -4.68
CA THR A 180 -2.36 -1.74 -3.91
C THR A 180 -2.41 -0.48 -3.05
N PHE A 181 -1.83 -0.54 -1.85
CA PHE A 181 -1.66 0.66 -1.05
C PHE A 181 -0.46 1.42 -1.59
N ALA A 182 -0.62 2.73 -1.83
CA ALA A 182 0.45 3.62 -2.23
C ALA A 182 0.79 4.55 -1.06
N SER A 183 2.08 4.63 -0.74
CA SER A 183 2.65 5.45 0.34
C SER A 183 3.74 6.37 -0.21
N GLY A 184 4.19 7.35 0.58
CA GLY A 184 5.22 8.29 0.14
C GLY A 184 6.47 7.56 -0.34
N GLY A 185 7.05 7.97 -1.47
CA GLY A 185 8.20 7.33 -2.11
C GLY A 185 7.85 6.29 -3.17
N ASP A 186 6.64 5.74 -3.17
CA ASP A 186 6.23 4.72 -4.15
C ASP A 186 6.17 5.28 -5.57
N ALA A 187 6.32 4.38 -6.56
CA ALA A 187 6.20 4.72 -7.97
C ALA A 187 4.74 4.99 -8.34
N VAL A 188 4.50 6.10 -9.04
CA VAL A 188 3.20 6.46 -9.60
C VAL A 188 3.40 6.92 -11.04
N PHE A 189 2.39 6.71 -11.88
CA PHE A 189 2.54 6.80 -13.33
C PHE A 189 1.41 7.61 -13.96
N ALA A 190 1.76 8.56 -14.82
CA ALA A 190 0.83 9.35 -15.62
C ALA A 190 1.40 9.54 -17.03
N GLY A 191 0.56 9.37 -18.06
CA GLY A 191 1.00 9.58 -19.46
C GLY A 191 2.18 8.72 -19.93
N GLY A 192 2.49 7.62 -19.25
CA GLY A 192 3.69 6.81 -19.49
C GLY A 192 4.95 7.30 -18.75
N SER A 193 4.89 8.46 -18.11
CA SER A 193 5.94 8.97 -17.22
C SER A 193 5.86 8.29 -15.86
N ARG A 194 7.03 8.05 -15.26
CA ARG A 194 7.18 7.59 -13.88
C ARG A 194 7.52 8.79 -13.00
N CYS A 195 6.81 8.93 -11.90
CA CYS A 195 7.11 9.87 -10.82
C CYS A 195 7.00 9.14 -9.47
N SER A 196 7.16 9.89 -8.40
CA SER A 196 7.01 9.43 -7.03
C SER A 196 5.84 10.08 -6.32
N LEU A 197 5.17 9.30 -5.48
CA LEU A 197 4.19 9.81 -4.53
C LEU A 197 4.93 10.58 -3.43
N GLY A 198 4.56 11.82 -3.17
CA GLY A 198 5.16 12.64 -2.13
C GLY A 198 4.59 12.32 -0.76
N PHE A 199 3.37 12.79 -0.49
CA PHE A 199 2.69 12.52 0.77
C PHE A 199 1.22 12.26 0.55
N ASN A 200 0.68 11.23 1.19
CA ASN A 200 -0.76 11.07 1.34
C ASN A 200 -1.33 12.20 2.20
N VAL A 201 -2.43 12.77 1.76
CA VAL A 201 -3.10 13.92 2.39
C VAL A 201 -4.62 13.72 2.34
N THR A 202 -5.34 14.51 3.13
CA THR A 202 -6.77 14.67 3.01
C THR A 202 -7.05 15.96 2.26
N ALA A 203 -7.73 15.88 1.11
CA ALA A 203 -8.13 17.05 0.34
C ALA A 203 -9.17 17.90 1.11
N GLY A 204 -9.42 19.13 0.66
CA GLY A 204 -10.33 20.06 1.36
C GLY A 204 -11.78 19.56 1.49
N ASP A 205 -12.20 18.64 0.61
CA ASP A 205 -13.51 17.99 0.64
C ASP A 205 -13.55 16.73 1.54
N GLY A 206 -12.42 16.37 2.18
CA GLY A 206 -12.27 15.16 2.98
C GLY A 206 -11.85 13.92 2.19
N SER A 207 -11.72 14.01 0.87
CA SER A 207 -11.32 12.88 0.02
C SER A 207 -9.86 12.50 0.25
N PRO A 208 -9.51 11.21 0.20
CA PRO A 208 -8.13 10.78 0.21
C PRO A 208 -7.44 11.25 -1.08
N ALA A 209 -6.24 11.84 -0.94
CA ALA A 209 -5.44 12.34 -2.04
C ALA A 209 -3.95 12.17 -1.73
N PHE A 210 -3.09 12.51 -2.68
CA PHE A 210 -1.67 12.63 -2.46
C PHE A 210 -1.08 13.87 -3.15
N LEU A 211 0.02 14.36 -2.59
CA LEU A 211 0.85 15.37 -3.22
C LEU A 211 1.96 14.72 -4.05
N THR A 212 2.28 15.31 -5.19
CA THR A 212 3.43 14.98 -6.05
C THR A 212 3.91 16.27 -6.76
N ALA A 213 4.86 16.17 -7.69
CA ALA A 213 5.33 17.32 -8.46
C ALA A 213 4.32 17.75 -9.54
N GLY A 214 4.22 19.05 -9.79
CA GLY A 214 3.31 19.63 -10.76
C GLY A 214 3.72 19.31 -12.20
N HIS A 215 5.03 19.30 -12.50
CA HIS A 215 5.52 18.93 -13.83
C HIS A 215 5.17 17.49 -14.20
N CYS A 216 4.99 16.60 -13.23
CA CYS A 216 4.52 15.24 -13.49
C CYS A 216 3.05 15.18 -13.92
N ALA A 217 2.22 16.12 -13.45
CA ALA A 217 0.82 16.22 -13.84
C ALA A 217 0.64 16.65 -15.30
N LEU A 218 1.66 17.26 -15.93
CA LEU A 218 1.65 17.59 -17.35
C LEU A 218 1.64 16.35 -18.27
N ALA A 219 2.05 15.19 -17.78
CA ALA A 219 2.03 13.95 -18.56
C ALA A 219 0.60 13.41 -18.75
N GLY A 220 -0.33 13.76 -17.87
CA GLY A 220 -1.75 13.43 -18.00
C GLY A 220 -2.51 13.46 -16.68
N ASP A 221 -3.84 13.58 -16.79
CA ASP A 221 -4.72 13.73 -15.63
C ASP A 221 -4.96 12.43 -14.86
N GLN A 222 -4.77 11.28 -15.50
CA GLN A 222 -5.08 9.96 -14.95
C GLN A 222 -3.81 9.26 -14.46
N TRP A 223 -3.83 8.83 -13.20
CA TRP A 223 -2.67 8.30 -12.49
C TRP A 223 -2.88 6.87 -12.04
N SER A 224 -1.86 6.02 -12.25
CA SER A 224 -1.80 4.64 -11.81
C SER A 224 -0.71 4.45 -10.75
N ASP A 225 -0.91 3.53 -9.82
CA ASP A 225 0.08 3.10 -8.82
C ASP A 225 1.01 1.97 -9.34
N SER A 226 0.83 1.58 -10.60
CA SER A 226 1.62 0.54 -11.26
C SER A 226 1.85 0.85 -12.74
N GLN A 227 2.99 0.43 -13.27
CA GLN A 227 3.36 0.70 -14.67
C GLN A 227 2.39 0.00 -15.63
N GLY A 228 1.71 0.79 -16.47
CA GLY A 228 0.67 0.28 -17.39
C GLY A 228 -0.61 -0.20 -16.69
N GLY A 229 -0.76 0.09 -15.39
CA GLY A 229 -1.96 -0.21 -14.62
C GLY A 229 -3.16 0.65 -15.02
N GLN A 230 -4.32 0.30 -14.46
CA GLN A 230 -5.51 1.15 -14.60
C GLN A 230 -5.38 2.39 -13.71
N PRO A 231 -5.94 3.53 -14.11
CA PRO A 231 -5.98 4.71 -13.25
C PRO A 231 -6.70 4.42 -11.93
N VAL A 232 -6.16 4.96 -10.84
CA VAL A 232 -6.69 4.88 -9.48
C VAL A 232 -6.84 6.27 -8.84
N ALA A 233 -6.33 7.30 -9.50
CA ALA A 233 -6.37 8.68 -9.04
C ALA A 233 -6.39 9.65 -10.22
N THR A 234 -6.95 10.83 -9.98
CA THR A 234 -7.11 11.90 -10.96
C THR A 234 -6.53 13.21 -10.43
N VAL A 235 -5.82 13.97 -11.27
CA VAL A 235 -5.32 15.30 -10.91
C VAL A 235 -6.51 16.21 -10.55
N ASP A 236 -6.46 16.81 -9.36
CA ASP A 236 -7.44 17.80 -8.91
C ASP A 236 -6.92 19.22 -9.16
N GLN A 237 -5.67 19.48 -8.75
CA GLN A 237 -5.00 20.77 -8.91
C GLN A 237 -3.51 20.54 -9.21
N ALA A 238 -2.92 21.37 -10.08
CA ALA A 238 -1.49 21.34 -10.37
C ALA A 238 -0.96 22.74 -10.66
N VAL A 239 0.26 23.00 -10.20
CA VAL A 239 1.02 24.24 -10.43
C VAL A 239 2.40 23.86 -10.94
N PHE A 240 2.69 24.20 -12.20
CA PHE A 240 4.02 24.20 -12.80
C PHE A 240 3.97 24.87 -14.19
N PRO A 241 4.94 25.73 -14.56
CA PRO A 241 5.95 26.36 -13.70
C PRO A 241 5.34 27.55 -12.92
N GLY A 242 6.19 28.40 -12.32
CA GLY A 242 5.79 29.68 -11.72
C GLY A 242 5.85 29.66 -10.20
N ALA A 243 4.68 29.73 -9.57
CA ALA A 243 4.55 29.86 -8.12
C ALA A 243 4.91 28.55 -7.35
N GLY A 244 5.22 27.48 -8.06
CA GLY A 244 5.67 26.22 -7.47
C GLY A 244 5.76 25.09 -8.47
N ASP A 245 6.04 23.91 -7.94
CA ASP A 245 6.04 22.63 -8.64
C ASP A 245 5.37 21.56 -7.76
N PHE A 246 4.03 21.55 -7.76
CA PHE A 246 3.23 20.58 -7.01
C PHE A 246 1.92 20.25 -7.71
N ALA A 247 1.39 19.07 -7.41
CA ALA A 247 0.04 18.66 -7.77
C ALA A 247 -0.64 17.96 -6.60
N LEU A 248 -1.94 18.21 -6.45
CA LEU A 248 -2.86 17.41 -5.66
C LEU A 248 -3.55 16.42 -6.60
N VAL A 249 -3.39 15.13 -6.33
CA VAL A 249 -4.00 14.04 -7.09
C VAL A 249 -4.95 13.29 -6.16
N ARG A 250 -6.24 13.30 -6.48
CA ARG A 250 -7.30 12.69 -5.65
C ARG A 250 -7.47 11.23 -6.04
N TYR A 251 -7.53 10.33 -5.06
CA TYR A 251 -7.87 8.94 -5.34
C TYR A 251 -9.34 8.84 -5.78
N ASP A 252 -9.60 8.07 -6.84
CA ASP A 252 -10.94 7.98 -7.44
C ASP A 252 -11.92 7.19 -6.54
N ASP A 253 -11.39 6.28 -5.73
CA ASP A 253 -12.16 5.56 -4.71
C ASP A 253 -12.13 6.34 -3.38
N PRO A 254 -13.25 6.89 -2.90
CA PRO A 254 -13.31 7.63 -1.64
C PRO A 254 -13.02 6.75 -0.40
N ALA A 255 -13.11 5.43 -0.53
CA ALA A 255 -12.73 4.49 0.52
C ALA A 255 -11.22 4.19 0.55
N THR A 256 -10.39 4.90 -0.22
CA THR A 256 -8.94 4.72 -0.21
C THR A 256 -8.35 5.01 1.16
N ARG A 257 -7.69 3.97 1.72
CA ARG A 257 -6.81 4.14 2.86
C ARG A 257 -5.47 4.68 2.37
N ALA A 258 -5.24 5.96 2.61
CA ALA A 258 -4.03 6.68 2.28
C ALA A 258 -3.28 7.00 3.59
N PRO A 259 -2.49 6.08 4.15
CA PRO A 259 -1.77 6.31 5.41
C PRO A 259 -0.74 7.44 5.25
N SER A 260 -0.61 8.27 6.27
CA SER A 260 0.40 9.34 6.34
C SER A 260 1.76 8.76 6.71
N GLU A 261 2.43 8.16 5.74
CA GLU A 261 3.72 7.50 5.90
C GLU A 261 4.54 7.53 4.60
N VAL A 262 5.86 7.35 4.74
CA VAL A 262 6.80 7.15 3.64
C VAL A 262 7.28 5.70 3.67
N ASN A 263 7.23 5.02 2.54
CA ASN A 263 7.70 3.66 2.34
C ASN A 263 9.21 3.66 2.04
N LEU A 264 10.01 3.05 2.92
CA LEU A 264 11.46 2.89 2.73
C LEU A 264 11.83 1.54 2.09
N GLY A 265 10.83 0.77 1.66
CA GLY A 265 10.98 -0.56 1.06
C GLY A 265 10.80 -1.68 2.08
N ASP A 266 11.60 -1.71 3.14
CA ASP A 266 11.55 -2.74 4.19
C ASP A 266 10.69 -2.34 5.41
N ARG A 267 10.45 -1.04 5.57
CA ARG A 267 9.67 -0.44 6.65
C ARG A 267 9.00 0.85 6.19
N THR A 268 8.10 1.39 7.01
CA THR A 268 7.53 2.72 6.81
C THR A 268 7.99 3.70 7.89
N VAL A 269 8.04 4.99 7.54
CA VAL A 269 8.21 6.11 8.47
C VAL A 269 6.88 6.84 8.55
N ALA A 270 6.27 6.87 9.73
CA ALA A 270 5.07 7.65 9.95
C ALA A 270 5.38 9.14 9.78
N ILE A 271 4.55 9.85 9.04
CA ILE A 271 4.65 11.30 8.85
C ILE A 271 3.57 11.96 9.69
N ALA A 272 4.01 12.70 10.71
CA ALA A 272 3.13 13.28 11.72
C ALA A 272 2.52 14.61 11.29
N ARG A 273 3.31 15.48 10.66
CA ARG A 273 2.90 16.83 10.22
C ARG A 273 3.89 17.41 9.20
N ALA A 274 3.47 18.47 8.52
CA ALA A 274 4.36 19.30 7.72
C ALA A 274 5.22 20.22 8.61
N ALA A 275 6.41 20.59 8.11
CA ALA A 275 7.30 21.53 8.76
C ALA A 275 8.11 22.31 7.72
N GLU A 276 8.48 23.55 8.08
CA GLU A 276 9.38 24.37 7.28
C GLU A 276 10.81 23.82 7.29
N ALA A 277 11.51 23.96 6.18
CA ALA A 277 12.93 23.64 6.08
C ALA A 277 13.79 24.74 6.74
N THR A 278 14.91 24.34 7.34
CA THR A 278 15.94 25.26 7.85
C THR A 278 17.29 24.96 7.20
N VAL A 279 18.05 25.99 6.82
CA VAL A 279 19.41 25.80 6.28
C VAL A 279 20.28 25.03 7.28
N GLY A 280 21.02 24.02 6.80
CA GLY A 280 21.83 23.10 7.58
C GLY A 280 21.06 21.90 8.16
N GLN A 281 19.74 21.82 7.97
CA GLN A 281 18.93 20.70 8.42
C GLN A 281 19.23 19.42 7.63
N GLU A 282 19.47 18.32 8.33
CA GLU A 282 19.52 16.97 7.75
C GLU A 282 18.12 16.57 7.26
N VAL A 283 18.03 16.16 6.00
CA VAL A 283 16.80 15.73 5.34
C VAL A 283 17.02 14.42 4.60
N PHE A 284 15.95 13.64 4.49
CA PHE A 284 15.89 12.38 3.76
C PHE A 284 14.96 12.55 2.58
N ARG A 285 15.33 12.05 1.41
CA ARG A 285 14.46 11.94 0.24
C ARG A 285 14.18 10.47 -0.03
N MET A 286 12.91 10.14 -0.23
CA MET A 286 12.49 8.86 -0.81
C MET A 286 11.92 9.09 -2.21
N GLY A 287 12.39 8.29 -3.16
CA GLY A 287 12.00 8.37 -4.57
C GLY A 287 12.02 7.00 -5.20
N SER A 288 11.26 6.85 -6.28
CA SER A 288 10.96 5.54 -6.83
C SER A 288 12.12 5.00 -7.67
N THR A 289 13.00 5.87 -8.17
CA THR A 289 14.14 5.48 -9.02
C THR A 289 15.34 5.15 -8.16
N THR A 290 15.76 6.06 -7.28
CA THR A 290 17.02 5.94 -6.52
C THR A 290 16.82 5.48 -5.08
N GLY A 291 15.58 5.34 -4.62
CA GLY A 291 15.26 4.92 -3.26
C GLY A 291 15.52 6.04 -2.24
N LEU A 292 15.99 5.64 -1.05
CA LEU A 292 16.28 6.54 0.05
C LEU A 292 17.67 7.17 -0.11
N ALA A 293 17.74 8.49 -0.08
CA ALA A 293 18.99 9.26 0.03
C ALA A 293 18.84 10.32 1.12
N ASP A 294 19.97 10.83 1.60
CA ASP A 294 20.03 11.90 2.61
C ASP A 294 21.01 12.99 2.20
N GLY A 295 20.93 14.11 2.91
CA GLY A 295 21.72 15.31 2.66
C GLY A 295 21.27 16.46 3.56
N GLN A 296 21.61 17.68 3.18
CA GLN A 296 21.36 18.89 3.93
C GLN A 296 20.67 19.96 3.09
N VAL A 297 19.85 20.76 3.76
CA VAL A 297 19.31 22.00 3.19
C VAL A 297 20.45 23.03 3.08
N LEU A 298 20.73 23.48 1.87
CA LEU A 298 21.77 24.47 1.59
C LEU A 298 21.20 25.89 1.47
N GLY A 299 19.94 26.01 1.05
CA GLY A 299 19.30 27.30 0.81
C GLY A 299 17.78 27.19 0.79
N LEU A 300 17.13 28.33 1.00
CA LEU A 300 15.68 28.50 0.96
C LEU A 300 15.33 29.59 -0.06
N ASN A 301 14.09 29.60 -0.56
CA ASN A 301 13.62 30.56 -1.56
C ASN A 301 14.44 30.55 -2.86
N ALA A 302 14.96 29.40 -3.24
CA ALA A 302 15.66 29.21 -4.50
C ALA A 302 14.74 29.48 -5.69
N THR A 303 15.32 30.04 -6.75
CA THR A 303 14.66 30.23 -8.04
C THR A 303 15.39 29.39 -9.08
N VAL A 304 14.66 28.53 -9.77
CA VAL A 304 15.20 27.62 -10.78
C VAL A 304 14.56 27.93 -12.12
N ASN A 305 15.37 28.01 -13.17
CA ASN A 305 14.90 28.27 -14.54
C ASN A 305 14.96 26.96 -15.33
N TYR A 306 13.85 26.22 -15.35
CA TYR A 306 13.72 25.02 -16.17
C TYR A 306 13.45 25.38 -17.64
N PRO A 307 13.68 24.46 -18.59
CA PRO A 307 13.29 24.66 -19.99
C PRO A 307 11.81 25.05 -20.17
N GLU A 308 10.93 24.55 -19.31
CA GLU A 308 9.50 24.79 -19.30
C GLU A 308 9.13 26.14 -18.67
N GLY A 309 9.99 26.70 -17.82
CA GLY A 309 9.81 28.01 -17.20
C GLY A 309 10.48 28.14 -15.82
N THR A 310 10.34 29.33 -15.24
CA THR A 310 10.90 29.67 -13.93
C THR A 310 10.00 29.18 -12.79
N VAL A 311 10.58 28.53 -11.79
CA VAL A 311 9.92 28.16 -10.52
C VAL A 311 10.64 28.88 -9.37
N THR A 312 9.88 29.44 -8.44
CA THR A 312 10.40 30.22 -7.31
C THR A 312 9.99 29.60 -5.97
N GLY A 313 10.67 29.98 -4.88
CA GLY A 313 10.29 29.54 -3.53
C GLY A 313 10.75 28.13 -3.17
N LEU A 314 11.72 27.56 -3.90
CA LEU A 314 12.18 26.18 -3.68
C LEU A 314 13.20 26.08 -2.54
N ILE A 315 13.32 24.88 -1.97
CA ILE A 315 14.38 24.49 -1.04
C ILE A 315 15.53 23.92 -1.87
N GLN A 316 16.75 24.38 -1.66
CA GLN A 316 17.97 23.85 -2.28
C GLN A 316 18.67 22.89 -1.33
N THR A 317 19.11 21.74 -1.84
CA THR A 317 19.82 20.71 -1.06
C THR A 317 20.96 20.09 -1.86
N ASP A 318 21.84 19.34 -1.20
CA ASP A 318 22.83 18.43 -1.82
C ASP A 318 22.35 16.97 -1.91
N VAL A 319 21.08 16.71 -1.58
CA VAL A 319 20.50 15.36 -1.69
C VAL A 319 20.47 14.96 -3.17
N CYS A 320 20.94 13.76 -3.51
CA CYS A 320 20.90 13.29 -4.90
C CYS A 320 19.47 12.87 -5.33
N ALA A 321 19.15 13.07 -6.60
CA ALA A 321 17.92 12.60 -7.23
C ALA A 321 18.14 12.35 -8.73
N GLU A 322 17.35 11.43 -9.30
CA GLU A 322 17.40 11.08 -10.73
C GLU A 322 15.99 11.11 -11.36
N PRO A 323 15.86 11.09 -12.70
CA PRO A 323 14.55 11.02 -13.36
C PRO A 323 13.66 9.92 -12.79
N GLY A 324 12.44 10.30 -12.38
CA GLY A 324 11.48 9.43 -11.72
C GLY A 324 11.44 9.52 -10.20
N ASP A 325 12.39 10.23 -9.57
CA ASP A 325 12.28 10.63 -8.15
C ASP A 325 11.42 11.91 -7.95
N SER A 326 11.08 12.59 -9.05
CA SER A 326 10.19 13.74 -9.10
C SER A 326 8.90 13.48 -8.32
N GLY A 327 8.51 14.43 -7.47
CA GLY A 327 7.36 14.34 -6.58
C GLY A 327 7.59 13.56 -5.30
N GLY A 328 8.72 12.85 -5.18
CA GLY A 328 9.05 12.03 -4.00
C GLY A 328 9.19 12.84 -2.71
N SER A 329 9.00 12.15 -1.59
CA SER A 329 8.97 12.74 -0.25
C SER A 329 10.35 13.23 0.17
N MET A 330 10.46 14.47 0.64
CA MET A 330 11.57 14.94 1.47
C MET A 330 11.08 15.15 2.91
N PHE A 331 11.69 14.47 3.87
CA PHE A 331 11.23 14.36 5.25
C PHE A 331 12.39 14.30 6.24
N THR A 332 12.09 14.46 7.52
CA THR A 332 13.08 14.29 8.60
C THR A 332 13.04 12.88 9.19
N ARG A 333 14.12 12.45 9.85
CA ARG A 333 14.19 11.17 10.58
C ARG A 333 13.02 10.99 11.57
N ASP A 334 12.51 12.10 12.08
CA ASP A 334 11.49 12.18 13.13
C ASP A 334 10.06 12.17 12.56
N GLY A 335 9.91 12.07 11.23
CA GLY A 335 8.61 11.98 10.56
C GLY A 335 7.94 13.33 10.29
N LEU A 336 8.71 14.39 9.99
CA LEU A 336 8.17 15.66 9.50
C LEU A 336 8.24 15.71 7.96
N ALA A 337 7.15 16.07 7.29
CA ALA A 337 7.15 16.34 5.85
C ALA A 337 7.72 17.73 5.57
N VAL A 338 8.71 17.82 4.68
CA VAL A 338 9.43 19.07 4.41
C VAL A 338 9.27 19.52 2.96
N GLY A 339 9.46 18.63 1.98
CA GLY A 339 9.41 19.00 0.57
C GLY A 339 9.00 17.88 -0.39
N LEU A 340 8.72 18.26 -1.63
CA LEU A 340 8.47 17.35 -2.76
C LEU A 340 9.60 17.54 -3.77
N THR A 341 10.22 16.46 -4.26
CA THR A 341 11.30 16.56 -5.26
C THR A 341 10.80 17.29 -6.51
N SER A 342 11.41 18.41 -6.89
CA SER A 342 11.07 19.13 -8.13
C SER A 342 12.03 18.71 -9.25
N GLY A 343 13.31 19.01 -9.10
CA GLY A 343 14.33 18.67 -10.08
C GLY A 343 15.69 19.19 -9.64
N GLY A 344 16.72 18.97 -10.44
CA GLY A 344 18.08 19.29 -10.04
C GLY A 344 19.10 19.10 -11.15
N SER A 345 20.36 19.10 -10.75
CA SER A 345 21.50 18.78 -11.60
C SER A 345 22.37 17.73 -10.92
N GLY A 346 23.15 16.98 -11.72
CA GLY A 346 23.98 15.90 -11.22
C GLY A 346 23.24 14.55 -11.16
N ASP A 347 23.78 13.61 -10.39
CA ASP A 347 23.24 12.26 -10.21
C ASP A 347 23.68 11.66 -8.86
N CYS A 348 23.17 10.47 -8.51
CA CYS A 348 23.51 9.80 -7.25
C CYS A 348 24.91 9.16 -7.23
N THR A 349 25.70 9.29 -8.30
CA THR A 349 27.10 8.81 -8.37
C THR A 349 28.10 9.95 -8.18
N SER A 350 27.85 11.10 -8.81
CA SER A 350 28.73 12.27 -8.87
C SER A 350 28.32 13.38 -7.91
N GLY A 351 27.15 13.25 -7.28
CA GLY A 351 26.53 14.30 -6.48
C GLY A 351 25.87 15.36 -7.36
N GLY A 352 25.29 16.37 -6.72
CA GLY A 352 24.53 17.38 -7.43
C GLY A 352 23.79 18.34 -6.51
N GLU A 353 22.92 19.14 -7.12
CA GLU A 353 21.99 20.03 -6.42
C GLU A 353 20.58 19.60 -6.77
N THR A 354 19.75 19.36 -5.75
CA THR A 354 18.34 19.04 -5.94
C THR A 354 17.48 20.07 -5.24
N PHE A 355 16.43 20.49 -5.93
CA PHE A 355 15.47 21.46 -5.47
C PHE A 355 14.14 20.78 -5.12
N PHE A 356 13.52 21.27 -4.05
CA PHE A 356 12.29 20.72 -3.51
C PHE A 356 11.25 21.81 -3.33
N GLN A 357 10.00 21.50 -3.69
CA GLN A 357 8.85 22.33 -3.37
C GLN A 357 8.50 22.18 -1.88
N PRO A 358 8.45 23.26 -1.08
CA PRO A 358 7.98 23.18 0.30
C PRO A 358 6.57 22.57 0.40
N VAL A 359 6.40 21.57 1.28
CA VAL A 359 5.12 20.88 1.48
C VAL A 359 4.10 21.80 2.14
N THR A 360 4.51 22.69 3.03
CA THR A 360 3.65 23.68 3.68
C THR A 360 2.98 24.60 2.64
N THR A 361 3.76 25.16 1.72
CA THR A 361 3.24 25.95 0.59
C THR A 361 2.27 25.15 -0.28
N ALA A 362 2.61 23.89 -0.61
CA ALA A 362 1.74 23.06 -1.45
C ALA A 362 0.41 22.74 -0.75
N LEU A 363 0.44 22.37 0.54
CA LEU A 363 -0.75 22.08 1.34
C LEU A 363 -1.67 23.29 1.45
N GLU A 364 -1.11 24.48 1.71
CA GLU A 364 -1.86 25.73 1.78
C GLU A 364 -2.52 26.05 0.43
N ALA A 365 -1.76 25.96 -0.67
CA ALA A 365 -2.24 26.30 -1.99
C ALA A 365 -3.40 25.42 -2.46
N VAL A 366 -3.38 24.12 -2.13
CA VAL A 366 -4.43 23.17 -2.56
C VAL A 366 -5.51 22.95 -1.49
N GLY A 367 -5.37 23.54 -0.31
CA GLY A 367 -6.29 23.37 0.82
C GLY A 367 -6.31 21.95 1.41
N ALA A 368 -5.22 21.21 1.29
CA ALA A 368 -5.12 19.84 1.82
C ALA A 368 -4.48 19.81 3.22
N THR A 369 -4.69 18.71 3.94
CA THR A 369 -4.13 18.50 5.28
C THR A 369 -3.38 17.18 5.36
N LEU A 370 -2.31 17.16 6.16
CA LEU A 370 -1.44 15.99 6.33
C LEU A 370 -1.70 15.31 7.69
N GLY A 371 -1.65 13.98 7.73
CA GLY A 371 -1.92 13.20 8.94
C GLY A 371 -3.40 12.84 9.13
N ALA A 372 -3.68 12.00 10.14
CA ALA A 372 -5.04 11.62 10.51
C ALA A 372 -5.72 12.75 11.30
N GLY A 373 -6.29 13.73 10.59
CA GLY A 373 -7.27 14.68 11.13
C GLY A 373 -6.77 15.64 12.22
N GLY A 374 -6.31 16.83 11.80
CA GLY A 374 -6.50 18.10 12.52
C GLY A 374 -5.80 18.31 13.88
N ALA A 375 -4.70 19.08 13.86
CA ALA A 375 -4.35 19.99 14.95
C ALA A 375 -3.46 21.14 14.43
N GLY A 376 -4.10 22.28 14.15
CA GLY A 376 -3.57 23.65 14.29
C GLY A 376 -2.25 24.02 13.61
N ALA A 377 -2.35 24.77 12.51
CA ALA A 377 -1.44 25.89 12.30
C ALA A 377 -1.61 26.85 13.50
N GLY A 378 -0.69 26.76 14.46
CA GLY A 378 -0.57 27.69 15.58
C GLY A 378 0.53 28.69 15.26
N ASP A 379 0.12 29.90 14.93
CA ASP A 379 0.96 31.08 14.78
C ASP A 379 1.65 31.47 16.11
N ALA A 380 2.76 32.19 15.92
CA ALA A 380 3.46 33.11 16.81
C ALA A 380 4.42 32.54 17.88
N GLY A 381 5.70 32.59 17.52
CA GLY A 381 6.83 32.69 18.43
C GLY A 381 7.83 33.78 17.99
N ALA A 382 7.34 34.94 17.55
CA ALA A 382 8.18 36.12 17.37
C ALA A 382 8.44 36.75 18.75
N GLY A 383 9.64 36.55 19.28
CA GLY A 383 10.15 37.36 20.37
C GLY A 383 10.61 38.71 19.83
N ASP A 384 10.25 39.78 20.51
CA ASP A 384 11.16 40.92 20.62
C ASP A 384 10.96 41.65 21.95
N GLN A 385 12.09 41.97 22.59
CA GLN A 385 12.16 42.82 23.75
C GLN A 385 12.39 44.28 23.32
N ALA A 386 11.76 45.22 24.03
CA ALA A 386 12.37 46.42 24.64
C ALA A 386 11.52 47.69 24.51
N GLY A 387 11.52 48.47 25.60
CA GLY A 387 10.98 49.83 25.72
C GLY A 387 9.64 49.84 26.44
N GLY A 388 9.49 50.33 27.66
CA GLY A 388 10.05 51.58 28.20
C GLY A 388 8.90 52.57 28.35
N GLU A 389 8.63 52.97 29.59
CA GLU A 389 7.48 53.76 30.05
C GLU A 389 7.19 55.02 29.24
N GLU A 390 5.89 55.31 29.01
CA GLU A 390 5.20 56.54 29.46
C GLU A 390 3.77 56.60 28.85
N ALA A 391 2.75 56.71 29.71
CA ALA A 391 1.39 57.06 29.30
C ALA A 391 0.93 58.26 30.15
N GLY A 392 1.09 59.46 29.57
CA GLY A 392 0.39 60.67 29.99
C GLY A 392 -0.98 60.73 29.33
N ALA A 393 -2.04 60.80 30.14
CA ALA A 393 -3.40 61.03 29.70
C ALA A 393 -3.60 62.47 29.24
N GLY A 394 -4.35 62.67 28.15
CA GLY A 394 -4.80 63.98 27.69
C GLY A 394 -5.92 63.83 26.68
N ALA A 395 -7.15 64.09 27.14
CA ALA A 395 -8.36 64.19 26.34
C ALA A 395 -8.28 65.36 25.33
N GLU A 396 -9.07 65.29 24.26
CA GLU A 396 -10.00 66.37 23.84
C GLU A 396 -10.95 65.87 22.75
N ALA A 397 -12.11 66.51 22.73
CA ALA A 397 -13.34 66.06 22.12
C ALA A 397 -13.63 66.76 20.78
N GLY A 398 -14.53 66.14 20.01
CA GLY A 398 -15.60 66.86 19.32
C GLY A 398 -15.42 67.12 17.82
N GLY A 399 -16.44 66.73 17.05
CA GLY A 399 -16.61 67.20 15.68
C GLY A 399 -17.57 66.37 14.84
N GLN A 400 -18.85 66.75 14.84
CA GLN A 400 -19.97 66.22 14.06
C GLN A 400 -19.74 66.22 12.54
N GLY A 401 -20.51 65.39 11.82
CA GLY A 401 -20.89 65.72 10.44
C GLY A 401 -21.23 64.54 9.53
N THR A 402 -22.45 64.02 9.65
CA THR A 402 -23.12 63.19 8.64
C THR A 402 -23.47 64.00 7.38
N GLY A 403 -23.38 63.38 6.21
CA GLY A 403 -24.01 63.90 4.99
C GLY A 403 -23.69 63.04 3.78
N GLY A 404 -24.59 62.11 3.45
CA GLY A 404 -24.57 61.44 2.15
C GLY A 404 -25.21 62.31 1.08
N ASP A 405 -24.90 62.03 -0.18
CA ASP A 405 -25.77 62.30 -1.32
C ASP A 405 -25.50 61.28 -2.44
N GLN A 406 -26.59 60.74 -2.97
CA GLN A 406 -26.71 59.99 -4.22
C GLN A 406 -27.01 60.94 -5.38
N ALA A 407 -26.92 60.37 -6.60
CA ALA A 407 -27.36 60.85 -7.92
C ALA A 407 -26.23 61.47 -8.76
N GLY A 408 -26.06 61.15 -10.05
CA GLY A 408 -26.83 60.34 -10.99
C GLY A 408 -26.30 60.57 -12.42
N GLY A 409 -26.83 59.81 -13.39
CA GLY A 409 -26.77 60.05 -14.85
C GLY A 409 -25.59 59.36 -15.57
N GLU A 410 -25.78 58.37 -16.45
CA GLU A 410 -26.49 58.29 -17.75
C GLU A 410 -25.64 58.66 -18.98
N GLU A 411 -25.83 57.84 -20.03
CA GLU A 411 -25.50 58.00 -21.47
C GLU A 411 -24.03 57.88 -21.92
N ALA A 412 -23.68 57.44 -23.13
CA ALA A 412 -24.29 56.68 -24.23
C ALA A 412 -23.22 56.58 -25.36
N GLY A 413 -23.39 55.65 -26.30
CA GLY A 413 -22.87 55.73 -27.68
C GLY A 413 -21.54 54.99 -27.93
N ALA A 414 -21.46 53.89 -28.69
CA ALA A 414 -21.82 53.63 -30.10
C ALA A 414 -20.73 54.01 -31.12
N GLY A 415 -20.49 53.09 -32.08
CA GLY A 415 -19.86 53.35 -33.38
C GLY A 415 -18.54 52.58 -33.59
N ALA A 416 -18.54 51.39 -34.20
CA ALA A 416 -18.63 51.09 -35.64
C ALA A 416 -17.28 51.26 -36.39
N GLY A 417 -16.73 50.14 -36.87
CA GLY A 417 -16.45 49.91 -38.30
C GLY A 417 -14.92 49.89 -38.53
N GLN A 418 -14.32 49.17 -39.48
CA GLN A 418 -14.80 48.48 -40.67
C GLN A 418 -13.58 47.77 -41.30
N ASP A 419 -13.86 46.67 -42.03
CA ASP A 419 -13.22 46.18 -43.27
C ASP A 419 -11.73 45.75 -43.22
N ALA A 420 -11.20 44.77 -43.97
CA ALA A 420 -11.61 44.03 -45.17
C ALA A 420 -10.78 42.70 -45.20
N GLU A 421 -11.27 41.56 -45.71
CA GLU A 421 -11.00 40.99 -47.06
C GLU A 421 -9.50 40.99 -47.44
N GLU A 422 -8.78 39.94 -47.86
CA GLU A 422 -8.92 38.78 -48.77
C GLU A 422 -7.80 37.79 -48.35
N GLY A 423 -7.71 36.49 -48.64
CA GLY A 423 -8.23 35.64 -49.70
C GLY A 423 -7.17 34.55 -50.00
N SER A 424 -7.61 33.33 -50.36
CA SER A 424 -6.86 32.26 -51.07
C SER A 424 -5.59 31.68 -50.36
N GLY A 425 -5.30 30.39 -50.28
CA GLY A 425 -5.73 29.20 -51.02
C GLY A 425 -4.55 28.20 -51.03
N LEU A 426 -4.87 26.91 -51.13
CA LEU A 426 -4.07 25.82 -51.71
C LEU A 426 -2.88 25.20 -50.91
N THR A 427 -3.12 23.95 -50.46
CA THR A 427 -2.35 22.72 -50.72
C THR A 427 -0.81 22.77 -50.76
N HIS A 428 -0.12 21.93 -49.97
CA HIS A 428 0.41 20.63 -50.42
C HIS A 428 1.07 19.82 -49.30
N THR A 429 0.92 18.51 -49.43
CA THR A 429 1.66 17.39 -48.85
C THR A 429 3.18 17.56 -48.79
N ARG A 430 3.79 17.08 -47.69
CA ARG A 430 4.79 16.01 -47.70
C ARG A 430 4.75 15.23 -46.39
#